data_AF-A0AAU6DHU8-F1
#
_entry.id   AF-A0AAU6DHU8-F1
#
_cell.length_a   1.000
_cell.length_b   1.000
_cell.length_c   1.000
_cell.angle_alpha   90.00
_cell.angle_beta   90.00
_cell.angle_gamma   90.00
#
_symmetry.space_group_name_H-M   'P 1'
#
loop_
_entity.id
_entity.type
_entity.pdbx_description
1 polymer ?
#
loop_
_entity_poly.entity_id
_entity_poly.type
_entity_poly.pdbx_seq_one_letter_code
_entity_poly.pdbx_strand_id
1 'polypeptide(L)'
;MSSATEVIPLGRRTWVRVLLAVGLGCYVLAVMVGMFFLSDDFGFVPLALLWFVDGVFLAVLNCRLGVGMERAMSAALFMVLASVMAVAVAGMARDNLTLQQRGERVTATVVKERTDPIHGRDSRQSHYTLERRDGTRVPGPEMMTLSDIYDVGKVLTVIEDPKGELAPKTPVQADATGELAGSGAFALAALCGVGWLAWRGSDTGKRREAAKSKKPSGVRKAYSAAVGDHSTEAEQEEKLREALRTSPTDRRGYIKVEPEKYPDLSQHRAARIAWEMGLRAEAFGNRGSWRFGETVMEEVPYD
;
A
#
# COMPACT_ATOMS: atom_id res chain seq x y z
N MET A 1 -0.18 3.83 -53.21
CA MET A 1 -0.95 4.14 -51.99
C MET A 1 -0.35 3.31 -50.86
N SER A 2 0.50 3.92 -50.03
CA SER A 2 1.23 3.27 -48.95
C SER A 2 0.58 3.67 -47.64
N SER A 3 0.01 2.72 -46.91
CA SER A 3 -0.60 2.95 -45.60
C SER A 3 0.50 3.19 -44.56
N ALA A 4 0.56 4.42 -44.04
CA ALA A 4 1.40 4.79 -42.92
C ALA A 4 0.86 4.09 -41.65
N THR A 5 1.62 3.12 -41.16
CA THR A 5 1.39 2.47 -39.86
C THR A 5 1.78 3.47 -38.78
N GLU A 6 0.77 4.03 -38.12
CA GLU A 6 0.91 4.95 -37.00
C GLU A 6 1.50 4.20 -35.79
N VAL A 7 2.80 4.39 -35.55
CA VAL A 7 3.50 3.83 -34.39
C VAL A 7 3.13 4.68 -33.17
N ILE A 8 2.10 4.25 -32.42
CA ILE A 8 1.74 4.89 -31.14
C ILE A 8 2.90 4.65 -30.16
N PRO A 9 3.57 5.70 -29.64
CA PRO A 9 4.73 5.54 -28.79
C PRO A 9 4.35 4.93 -27.43
N LEU A 10 4.91 3.76 -27.14
CA LEU A 10 4.84 3.05 -25.86
C LEU A 10 5.27 3.88 -24.62
N GLY A 11 5.82 5.08 -24.81
CA GLY A 11 6.29 5.96 -23.75
C GLY A 11 5.21 6.72 -22.96
N ARG A 12 3.98 6.86 -23.46
CA ARG A 12 2.98 7.74 -22.80
C ARG A 12 2.48 7.21 -21.45
N ARG A 13 2.47 5.88 -21.27
CA ARG A 13 1.88 5.21 -20.10
C ARG A 13 2.80 5.15 -18.88
N THR A 14 4.12 5.11 -19.11
CA THR A 14 5.14 5.14 -18.07
C THR A 14 5.28 6.53 -17.46
N TRP A 15 5.24 7.58 -18.28
CA TRP A 15 5.29 8.97 -17.83
C TRP A 15 4.13 9.36 -16.89
N VAL A 16 2.90 8.94 -17.21
CA VAL A 16 1.74 9.20 -16.35
C VAL A 16 1.92 8.61 -14.95
N ARG A 17 2.54 7.43 -14.83
CA ARG A 17 2.77 6.78 -13.54
C ARG A 17 3.86 7.46 -12.72
N VAL A 18 4.93 7.93 -13.37
CA VAL A 18 5.99 8.69 -12.71
C VAL A 18 5.42 10.01 -12.19
N LEU A 19 4.65 10.73 -13.02
CA LEU A 19 3.99 11.98 -12.60
C LEU A 19 3.02 11.75 -11.44
N LEU A 20 2.26 10.64 -11.46
CA LEU A 20 1.36 10.29 -10.37
C LEU A 20 2.13 9.96 -9.07
N ALA A 21 3.25 9.25 -9.16
CA ALA A 21 4.10 8.96 -8.00
C ALA A 21 4.73 10.22 -7.40
N VAL A 22 5.21 11.14 -8.25
CA VAL A 22 5.72 12.45 -7.81
C VAL A 22 4.60 13.25 -7.16
N GLY A 23 3.43 13.34 -7.79
CA GLY A 23 2.27 14.02 -7.23
C GLY A 23 1.83 13.44 -5.88
N LEU A 24 1.86 12.10 -5.75
CA LEU A 24 1.57 11.42 -4.49
C LEU A 24 2.60 11.72 -3.41
N GLY A 25 3.89 11.76 -3.75
CA GLY A 25 4.96 12.16 -2.83
C GLY A 25 4.81 13.61 -2.36
N CYS A 26 4.54 14.53 -3.28
CA CYS A 26 4.26 15.94 -2.95
C CYS A 26 3.02 16.08 -2.07
N TYR A 27 1.96 15.30 -2.34
CA TYR A 27 0.76 15.26 -1.53
C TYR A 27 1.07 14.81 -0.09
N VAL A 28 1.81 13.71 0.09
CA VAL A 28 2.18 13.21 1.43
C VAL A 28 2.96 14.27 2.22
N LEU A 29 3.91 14.96 1.58
CA LEU A 29 4.65 16.06 2.22
C LEU A 29 3.73 17.23 2.58
N ALA A 30 2.82 17.62 1.68
CA ALA A 30 1.87 18.69 1.94
C ALA A 30 0.94 18.36 3.13
N VAL A 31 0.48 17.11 3.23
CA VAL A 31 -0.31 16.64 4.38
C VAL A 31 0.51 16.68 5.66
N MET A 32 1.76 16.16 5.66
CA MET A 32 2.63 16.24 6.84
C MET A 32 2.80 17.67 7.34
N VAL A 33 3.12 18.61 6.42
CA VAL A 33 3.29 20.03 6.76
C VAL A 33 1.97 20.64 7.26
N GLY A 34 0.86 20.37 6.58
CA GLY A 34 -0.46 20.87 6.99
C GLY A 34 -0.87 20.35 8.37
N MET A 35 -0.71 19.06 8.62
CA MET A 35 -1.02 18.43 9.90
C MET A 35 -0.14 18.97 11.03
N PHE A 36 1.13 19.26 10.75
CA PHE A 36 2.05 19.85 11.72
C PHE A 36 1.64 21.26 12.14
N PHE A 37 1.07 22.07 11.24
CA PHE A 37 0.54 23.38 11.62
C PHE A 37 -0.81 23.27 12.33
N LEU A 38 -1.64 22.30 11.95
CA LEU A 38 -2.97 22.09 12.55
C LEU A 38 -2.89 21.45 13.95
N SER A 39 -1.79 20.79 14.31
CA SER A 39 -1.70 20.04 15.56
C SER A 39 -1.81 20.90 16.81
N ASP A 40 -1.46 22.19 16.72
CA ASP A 40 -1.49 23.11 17.85
C ASP A 40 -2.89 23.70 18.08
N ASP A 41 -3.68 23.84 17.01
CA ASP A 41 -4.97 24.54 17.03
C ASP A 41 -6.17 23.59 17.19
N PHE A 42 -6.00 22.31 16.85
CA PHE A 42 -7.08 21.34 16.78
C PHE A 42 -6.99 20.27 17.86
N GLY A 43 -8.14 19.90 18.42
CA GLY A 43 -8.23 18.77 19.35
C GLY A 43 -7.92 17.42 18.68
N PHE A 44 -7.73 16.39 19.51
CA PHE A 44 -7.41 15.03 19.03
C PHE A 44 -8.45 14.47 18.04
N VAL A 45 -9.74 14.69 18.27
CA VAL A 45 -10.83 14.15 17.44
C VAL A 45 -10.79 14.65 15.98
N PRO A 46 -10.75 15.97 15.69
CA PRO A 46 -10.64 16.43 14.31
C PRO A 46 -9.34 16.01 13.63
N LEU A 47 -8.22 15.98 14.35
CA LEU A 47 -6.94 15.47 13.80
C LEU A 47 -7.05 13.99 13.41
N ALA A 48 -7.63 13.16 14.28
CA ALA A 48 -7.84 11.74 13.99
C ALA A 48 -8.72 11.52 12.75
N LEU A 49 -9.77 12.34 12.58
CA LEU A 49 -10.65 12.28 11.41
C LEU A 49 -9.90 12.69 10.13
N LEU A 50 -9.07 13.73 10.18
CA LEU A 50 -8.24 14.14 9.04
C LEU A 50 -7.26 13.04 8.63
N TRP A 51 -6.60 12.37 9.59
CA TRP A 51 -5.72 11.22 9.30
C TRP A 51 -6.48 10.04 8.69
N PHE A 52 -7.70 9.78 9.14
CA PHE A 52 -8.55 8.76 8.54
C PHE A 52 -8.90 9.08 7.08
N VAL A 53 -9.29 10.32 6.81
CA VAL A 53 -9.58 10.80 5.44
C VAL A 53 -8.34 10.70 4.56
N ASP A 54 -7.17 11.10 5.06
CA ASP A 54 -5.90 10.94 4.35
C ASP A 54 -5.60 9.46 4.03
N GLY A 55 -5.78 8.57 4.98
CA GLY A 55 -5.58 7.13 4.77
C GLY A 55 -6.50 6.54 3.69
N VAL A 56 -7.78 6.92 3.69
CA VAL A 56 -8.74 6.51 2.64
C VAL A 56 -8.31 7.06 1.29
N PHE A 57 -7.92 8.34 1.23
CA PHE A 57 -7.48 8.97 0.00
C PHE A 57 -6.22 8.32 -0.57
N LEU A 58 -5.21 8.04 0.27
CA LEU A 58 -4.00 7.30 -0.11
C LEU A 58 -4.33 5.89 -0.62
N ALA A 59 -5.26 5.18 0.01
CA ALA A 59 -5.68 3.86 -0.44
C ALA A 59 -6.30 3.91 -1.85
N VAL A 60 -7.17 4.90 -2.12
CA VAL A 60 -7.77 5.10 -3.44
C VAL A 60 -6.71 5.44 -4.50
N LEU A 61 -5.77 6.33 -4.19
CA LEU A 61 -4.68 6.68 -5.11
C LEU A 61 -3.75 5.49 -5.39
N ASN A 62 -3.44 4.69 -4.38
CA ASN A 62 -2.66 3.46 -4.52
C ASN A 62 -3.37 2.40 -5.38
N CYS A 63 -4.70 2.27 -5.27
CA CYS A 63 -5.50 1.42 -6.16
C CYS A 63 -5.40 1.90 -7.62
N ARG A 64 -5.40 3.21 -7.86
CA ARG A 64 -5.23 3.78 -9.22
C ARG A 64 -3.85 3.49 -9.83
N LEU A 65 -2.84 3.21 -9.02
CA LEU A 65 -1.53 2.73 -9.49
C LEU A 65 -1.55 1.27 -9.99
N GLY A 66 -2.69 0.58 -9.90
CA GLY A 66 -2.88 -0.79 -10.39
C GLY A 66 -2.41 -1.85 -9.39
N VAL A 67 -2.30 -1.48 -8.12
CA VAL A 67 -1.99 -2.37 -7.01
C VAL A 67 -3.31 -2.92 -6.45
N GLY A 68 -3.35 -4.21 -6.10
CA GLY A 68 -4.56 -4.82 -5.51
C GLY A 68 -4.95 -4.15 -4.19
N MET A 69 -6.25 -4.16 -3.87
CA MET A 69 -6.84 -3.41 -2.76
C MET A 69 -6.19 -3.69 -1.40
N GLU A 70 -5.91 -4.96 -1.08
CA GLU A 70 -5.24 -5.35 0.17
C GLU A 70 -3.89 -4.66 0.36
N ARG A 71 -3.07 -4.64 -0.70
CA ARG A 71 -1.73 -4.02 -0.69
C ARG A 71 -1.80 -2.50 -0.73
N ALA A 72 -2.79 -1.95 -1.42
CA ALA A 72 -3.04 -0.51 -1.44
C ALA A 72 -3.42 -0.01 -0.04
N MET A 73 -4.26 -0.76 0.68
CA MET A 73 -4.65 -0.47 2.05
C MET A 73 -3.49 -0.62 3.04
N SER A 74 -2.71 -1.71 2.94
CA SER A 74 -1.55 -1.90 3.82
C SER A 74 -0.49 -0.81 3.64
N ALA A 75 -0.27 -0.39 2.39
CA ALA A 75 0.68 0.68 2.09
C ALA A 75 0.16 2.06 2.53
N ALA A 76 -1.14 2.33 2.36
CA ALA A 76 -1.76 3.55 2.88
C ALA A 76 -1.63 3.63 4.40
N LEU A 77 -1.92 2.55 5.12
CA LEU A 77 -1.74 2.48 6.57
C LEU A 77 -0.29 2.75 7.00
N PHE A 78 0.68 2.14 6.31
CA PHE A 78 2.10 2.38 6.57
C PHE A 78 2.48 3.85 6.36
N MET A 79 2.02 4.46 5.26
CA MET A 79 2.31 5.87 4.97
C MET A 79 1.66 6.82 5.98
N VAL A 80 0.41 6.57 6.39
CA VAL A 80 -0.26 7.35 7.44
C VAL A 80 0.51 7.22 8.75
N LEU A 81 0.87 6.00 9.17
CA LEU A 81 1.59 5.78 10.41
C LEU A 81 2.96 6.48 10.41
N ALA A 82 3.72 6.34 9.32
CA ALA A 82 4.98 7.05 9.16
C ALA A 82 4.80 8.58 9.19
N SER A 83 3.73 9.10 8.57
CA SER A 83 3.42 10.53 8.56
C SER A 83 3.02 11.06 9.95
N VAL A 84 2.20 10.31 10.68
CA VAL A 84 1.83 10.62 12.08
C VAL A 84 3.09 10.68 12.94
N MET A 85 3.99 9.69 12.81
CA MET A 85 5.25 9.67 13.54
C MET A 85 6.16 10.84 13.14
N ALA A 86 6.25 11.17 11.85
CA ALA A 86 7.03 12.31 11.39
C ALA A 86 6.55 13.63 12.00
N VAL A 87 5.23 13.87 12.02
CA VAL A 87 4.60 15.07 12.58
C VAL A 87 4.78 15.13 14.10
N ALA A 88 4.53 14.01 14.80
CA ALA A 88 4.68 13.96 16.26
C ALA A 88 6.11 14.27 16.70
N VAL A 89 7.10 13.68 16.03
CA VAL A 89 8.52 13.93 16.33
C VAL A 89 8.94 15.35 15.91
N ALA A 90 8.40 15.89 14.81
CA ALA A 90 8.62 17.29 14.43
C ALA A 90 8.10 18.27 15.49
N GLY A 91 6.96 17.97 16.13
CA GLY A 91 6.42 18.76 17.24
C GLY A 91 7.40 18.82 18.40
N MET A 92 7.93 17.67 18.81
CA MET A 92 8.95 17.59 19.87
C MET A 92 10.23 18.36 19.48
N ALA A 93 10.66 18.26 18.22
CA ALA A 93 11.81 19.01 17.72
C ALA A 93 11.57 20.53 17.77
N ARG A 94 10.37 21.00 17.41
CA ARG A 94 9.99 22.42 17.47
C ARG A 94 10.04 22.94 18.91
N ASP A 95 9.52 22.19 19.87
CA ASP A 95 9.55 22.58 21.28
C ASP A 95 10.98 22.64 21.80
N ASN A 96 11.80 21.63 21.49
CA ASN A 96 13.22 21.59 21.84
C ASN A 96 14.00 22.77 21.22
N LEU A 97 13.80 23.05 19.93
CA LEU A 97 14.42 24.18 19.25
C LEU A 97 13.97 25.52 19.85
N THR A 98 12.68 25.65 20.17
CA THR A 98 12.14 26.86 20.80
C THR A 98 12.80 27.07 22.16
N LEU A 99 12.91 26.02 22.97
CA LEU A 99 13.58 26.05 24.26
C LEU A 99 15.07 26.38 24.12
N GLN A 100 15.77 25.87 23.10
CA GLN A 100 17.17 26.23 22.84
C GLN A 100 17.36 27.69 22.40
N GLN A 101 16.43 28.25 21.63
CA GLN A 101 16.54 29.59 21.07
C GLN A 101 16.22 30.69 22.08
N ARG A 102 15.17 30.50 22.89
CA ARG A 102 14.67 31.53 23.81
C ARG A 102 14.86 31.18 25.29
N GLY A 103 15.22 29.93 25.58
CA GLY A 103 15.33 29.45 26.95
C GLY A 103 16.60 29.93 27.64
N GLU A 104 16.51 30.08 28.95
CA GLU A 104 17.62 30.50 29.80
C GLU A 104 18.17 29.31 30.58
N ARG A 105 19.50 29.23 30.67
CA ARG A 105 20.17 28.20 31.47
C ARG A 105 20.17 28.59 32.92
N VAL A 106 19.46 27.82 33.75
CA VAL A 106 19.33 28.08 35.17
C VAL A 106 19.77 26.84 35.95
N THR A 107 20.45 27.08 37.09
CA THR A 107 20.72 26.04 38.07
C THR A 107 19.51 25.91 38.98
N ALA A 108 18.84 24.75 38.93
CA ALA A 108 17.65 24.47 39.70
C ALA A 108 17.83 23.20 40.54
N THR A 109 17.20 23.17 41.70
CA THR A 109 17.16 22.02 42.61
C THR A 109 15.84 21.30 42.43
N VAL A 110 15.87 19.97 42.38
CA VAL A 110 14.65 19.15 42.40
C VAL A 110 14.06 19.21 43.79
N VAL A 111 12.84 19.73 43.94
CA VAL A 111 12.20 19.91 45.26
C VAL A 111 11.09 18.89 45.50
N LYS A 112 10.46 18.43 44.41
CA LYS A 112 9.40 17.44 44.49
C LYS A 112 9.47 16.53 43.28
N GLU A 113 9.26 15.25 43.54
CA GLU A 113 8.98 14.26 42.51
C GLU A 113 7.52 13.80 42.64
N ARG A 114 6.87 13.62 41.50
CA ARG A 114 5.60 12.94 41.37
C ARG A 114 5.73 11.90 40.26
N THR A 115 5.55 10.64 40.61
CA THR A 115 5.44 9.56 39.62
C THR A 115 3.97 9.31 39.31
N ASP A 116 3.63 9.10 38.04
CA ASP A 116 2.27 8.68 37.69
C ASP A 116 1.96 7.28 38.23
N PRO A 117 0.70 7.02 38.65
CA PRO A 117 0.29 5.69 39.09
C PRO A 117 0.53 4.68 37.96
N ILE A 118 1.04 3.50 38.30
CA ILE A 118 1.26 2.43 37.32
C ILE A 118 -0.08 2.07 36.66
N HIS A 119 -0.23 2.39 35.37
CA HIS A 119 -1.35 1.94 34.54
C HIS A 119 -0.85 0.87 33.56
N GLY A 120 -0.84 -0.39 34.00
CA GLY A 120 -0.54 -1.53 33.13
C GLY A 120 0.90 -1.57 32.60
N ARG A 121 1.07 -1.62 31.27
CA ARG A 121 2.37 -1.78 30.59
C ARG A 121 3.10 -0.46 30.32
N ASP A 122 2.50 0.68 30.68
CA ASP A 122 3.12 1.98 30.43
C ASP A 122 4.30 2.24 31.38
N SER A 123 5.38 2.78 30.81
CA SER A 123 6.55 3.20 31.55
C SER A 123 6.18 4.32 32.54
N ARG A 124 6.64 4.21 33.78
CA ARG A 124 6.50 5.26 34.80
C ARG A 124 7.10 6.57 34.30
N GLN A 125 6.26 7.57 34.10
CA GLN A 125 6.69 8.93 33.87
C GLN A 125 6.91 9.59 35.23
N SER A 126 8.10 10.17 35.43
CA SER A 126 8.41 10.98 36.60
C SER A 126 8.31 12.45 36.23
N HIS A 127 7.59 13.20 37.06
CA HIS A 127 7.41 14.64 36.97
C HIS A 127 8.16 15.30 38.13
N TYR A 128 9.01 16.26 37.82
CA TYR A 128 9.85 16.95 38.78
C TYR A 128 9.47 18.42 38.86
N THR A 129 9.21 18.88 40.07
CA THR A 129 9.13 20.31 40.37
C THR A 129 10.52 20.82 40.70
N LEU A 130 10.92 21.89 39.99
CA LEU A 130 12.24 22.50 40.12
C LEU A 130 12.12 23.87 40.77
N GLU A 131 13.05 24.19 41.67
CA GLU A 131 13.21 25.53 42.26
C GLU A 131 14.60 26.09 41.94
N ARG A 132 14.66 27.38 41.67
CA ARG A 132 15.88 28.14 41.50
C ARG A 132 16.60 28.32 42.84
N ARG A 133 17.85 28.77 42.79
CA ARG A 133 18.65 29.04 44.00
C ARG A 133 18.07 30.12 44.91
N ASP A 134 17.26 31.02 44.37
CA ASP A 134 16.56 32.07 45.11
C ASP A 134 15.26 31.57 45.79
N GLY A 135 14.94 30.27 45.65
CA GLY A 135 13.73 29.66 46.20
C GLY A 135 12.48 29.88 45.34
N THR A 136 12.60 30.52 44.18
CA THR A 136 11.47 30.66 43.25
C THR A 136 11.29 29.41 42.41
N ARG A 137 10.04 29.07 42.07
CA ARG A 137 9.74 27.93 41.19
C ARG A 137 10.20 28.24 39.76
N VAL A 138 10.80 27.26 39.09
CA VAL A 138 11.11 27.35 37.66
C VAL A 138 9.80 27.52 36.87
N PRO A 139 9.69 28.52 35.97
CA PRO A 139 8.49 28.76 35.18
C PRO A 139 8.09 27.56 34.31
N GLY A 140 6.78 27.38 34.14
CA GLY A 140 6.18 26.40 33.24
C GLY A 140 5.74 25.08 33.90
N PRO A 141 5.39 24.08 33.07
CA PRO A 141 5.02 22.75 33.52
C PRO A 141 6.15 22.03 34.28
N GLU A 142 5.82 20.93 34.96
CA GLU A 142 6.83 20.10 35.64
C GLU A 142 7.80 19.46 34.62
N MET A 143 9.07 19.31 35.00
CA MET A 143 10.06 18.63 34.15
C MET A 143 9.70 17.14 34.08
N MET A 144 9.56 16.61 32.87
CA MET A 144 9.10 15.25 32.64
C MET A 144 10.24 14.35 32.15
N THR A 145 10.36 13.15 32.72
CA THR A 145 11.28 12.11 32.26
C THR A 145 10.58 10.75 32.11
N LEU A 146 11.10 9.91 31.21
CA LEU A 146 10.59 8.55 30.96
C LEU A 146 10.97 7.54 32.05
N SER A 147 11.82 7.95 32.99
CA SER A 147 12.26 7.14 34.12
C SER A 147 12.64 8.04 35.28
N ASP A 148 12.65 7.46 36.48
CA ASP A 148 13.18 8.12 37.66
C ASP A 148 14.72 8.18 37.56
N ILE A 149 15.25 9.39 37.35
CA ILE A 149 16.69 9.64 37.12
C ILE A 149 17.25 10.64 38.15
N TYR A 150 16.38 11.36 38.86
CA TYR A 150 16.76 12.50 39.69
C TYR A 150 16.11 12.44 41.07
N ASP A 151 16.93 12.32 42.10
CA ASP A 151 16.45 12.41 43.47
C ASP A 151 16.10 13.85 43.89
N VAL A 152 15.19 13.98 44.85
CA VAL A 152 14.89 15.25 45.51
C VAL A 152 16.14 15.78 46.23
N GLY A 153 16.41 17.08 46.09
CA GLY A 153 17.61 17.77 46.56
C GLY A 153 18.75 17.82 45.54
N LYS A 154 18.63 17.10 44.41
CA LYS A 154 19.65 17.12 43.35
C LYS A 154 19.63 18.45 42.60
N VAL A 155 20.82 19.02 42.42
CA VAL A 155 21.01 20.27 41.68
C VAL A 155 21.30 19.94 40.22
N LEU A 156 20.53 20.52 39.31
CA LEU A 156 20.58 20.29 37.87
C LEU A 156 20.76 21.62 37.13
N THR A 157 21.41 21.56 35.97
CA THR A 157 21.37 22.66 35.00
C THR A 157 20.27 22.36 34.01
N VAL A 158 19.28 23.24 33.95
CA VAL A 158 18.13 23.12 33.05
C VAL A 158 18.03 24.35 32.17
N ILE A 159 17.42 24.17 31.00
CA ILE A 159 16.97 25.25 30.14
C ILE A 159 15.49 25.43 30.45
N GLU A 160 15.14 26.59 30.97
CA GLU A 160 13.75 26.97 31.23
C GLU A 160 13.25 27.96 30.19
N ASP A 161 11.95 27.92 29.91
CA ASP A 161 11.30 28.90 29.06
C ASP A 161 10.82 30.09 29.90
N PRO A 162 11.33 31.32 29.68
CA PRO A 162 10.94 32.49 30.47
C PRO A 162 9.44 32.78 30.41
N LYS A 163 8.75 32.34 29.35
CA LYS A 163 7.29 32.49 29.20
C LYS A 163 6.50 31.43 29.97
N GLY A 164 7.15 30.36 30.41
CA GLY A 164 6.51 29.23 31.08
C GLY A 164 5.54 28.44 30.19
N GLU A 165 5.67 28.51 28.87
CA GLU A 165 4.82 27.74 27.94
C GLU A 165 5.35 26.30 27.81
N LEU A 166 6.68 26.14 27.81
CA LEU A 166 7.35 24.84 27.64
C LEU A 166 7.89 24.30 28.97
N ALA A 167 7.84 22.98 29.13
CA ALA A 167 8.45 22.31 30.28
C ALA A 167 9.98 22.50 30.26
N PRO A 168 10.61 22.76 31.42
CA PRO A 168 12.06 22.87 31.51
C PRO A 168 12.72 21.52 31.20
N LYS A 169 13.87 21.55 30.52
CA LYS A 169 14.62 20.34 30.12
C LYS A 169 16.11 20.51 30.38
N THR A 170 16.83 19.41 30.61
CA THR A 170 18.30 19.47 30.64
C THR A 170 18.85 19.75 29.23
N PRO A 171 20.06 20.32 29.08
CA PRO A 171 20.65 20.59 27.77
C PRO A 171 20.72 19.36 26.84
N VAL A 172 20.92 18.17 27.40
CA VAL A 172 20.96 16.91 26.66
C VAL A 172 19.56 16.52 26.17
N GLN A 173 18.52 16.73 26.98
CA GLN A 173 17.13 16.44 26.60
C GLN A 173 16.54 17.47 25.65
N ALA A 174 17.04 18.71 25.68
CA ALA A 174 16.63 19.76 24.77
C ALA A 174 17.34 19.69 23.41
N ASP A 175 18.24 18.74 23.18
CA ASP A 175 18.92 18.56 21.89
C ASP A 175 17.96 18.03 20.82
N ALA A 176 17.50 18.92 19.94
CA ALA A 176 16.56 18.59 18.86
C ALA A 176 17.16 17.73 17.73
N THR A 177 18.45 17.44 17.74
CA THR A 177 19.14 16.74 16.64
C THR A 177 18.53 15.36 16.39
N GLY A 178 18.24 14.62 17.46
CA GLY A 178 17.66 13.28 17.38
C GLY A 178 16.24 13.31 16.81
N GLU A 179 15.41 14.23 17.26
CA GLU A 179 14.03 14.38 16.80
C GLU A 179 13.99 14.87 15.33
N LEU A 180 14.82 15.84 14.94
CA LEU A 180 14.89 16.29 13.54
C LEU A 180 15.30 15.16 12.60
N ALA A 181 16.32 14.38 12.97
CA ALA A 181 16.74 13.22 12.20
C ALA A 181 15.64 12.15 12.14
N GLY A 182 14.96 11.88 13.27
CA GLY A 182 13.86 10.92 13.35
C GLY A 182 12.66 11.32 12.47
N SER A 183 12.24 12.59 12.55
CA SER A 183 11.16 13.13 11.71
C SER A 183 11.50 13.02 10.22
N GLY A 184 12.72 13.41 9.82
CA GLY A 184 13.21 13.26 8.46
C GLY A 184 13.22 11.80 7.99
N ALA A 185 13.65 10.87 8.85
CA ALA A 185 13.66 9.44 8.54
C ALA A 185 12.25 8.88 8.32
N PHE A 186 11.27 9.27 9.13
CA PHE A 186 9.88 8.86 8.94
C PHE A 186 9.26 9.44 7.66
N ALA A 187 9.54 10.72 7.36
CA ALA A 187 9.10 11.33 6.11
C ALA A 187 9.67 10.60 4.88
N LEU A 188 10.97 10.29 4.91
CA LEU A 188 11.63 9.49 3.86
C LEU A 188 11.05 8.08 3.77
N ALA A 189 10.73 7.43 4.89
CA ALA A 189 10.10 6.11 4.88
C ALA A 189 8.74 6.12 4.16
N ALA A 190 7.90 7.13 4.40
CA ALA A 190 6.63 7.30 3.69
C ALA A 190 6.84 7.48 2.18
N LEU A 191 7.80 8.34 1.79
CA LEU A 191 8.14 8.57 0.37
C LEU A 191 8.71 7.32 -0.32
N CYS A 192 9.57 6.56 0.38
CA CYS A 192 10.06 5.27 -0.11
C CYS A 192 8.91 4.28 -0.32
N GLY A 193 7.87 4.30 0.52
CA GLY A 193 6.65 3.53 0.33
C GLY A 193 5.95 3.84 -0.99
N VAL A 194 5.82 5.13 -1.33
CA VAL A 194 5.28 5.59 -2.62
C VAL A 194 6.13 5.09 -3.79
N GLY A 195 7.45 5.28 -3.72
CA GLY A 195 8.39 4.86 -4.75
C GLY A 195 8.36 3.35 -4.99
N TRP A 196 8.32 2.56 -3.91
CA TRP A 196 8.23 1.10 -3.96
C TRP A 196 6.94 0.62 -4.65
N LEU A 197 5.79 1.22 -4.32
CA LEU A 197 4.51 0.90 -4.95
C LEU A 197 4.50 1.25 -6.44
N ALA A 198 5.01 2.44 -6.79
CA ALA A 198 5.11 2.88 -8.17
C ALA A 198 6.00 1.94 -9.00
N TRP A 199 7.15 1.52 -8.45
CA TRP A 199 8.04 0.54 -9.07
C TRP A 199 7.36 -0.81 -9.27
N ARG A 200 6.69 -1.36 -8.24
CA ARG A 200 5.98 -2.64 -8.34
C ARG A 200 4.81 -2.61 -9.33
N GLY A 201 4.02 -1.54 -9.35
CA GLY A 201 2.94 -1.35 -10.33
C GLY A 201 3.45 -1.27 -11.77
N SER A 202 4.70 -0.80 -11.96
CA SER A 202 5.37 -0.82 -13.25
C SER A 202 5.77 -2.25 -13.69
N ASP A 203 6.29 -3.07 -12.78
CA ASP A 203 6.72 -4.45 -13.10
C ASP A 203 5.53 -5.36 -13.42
N THR A 204 4.43 -5.26 -12.65
CA THR A 204 3.21 -6.03 -12.94
C THR A 204 2.58 -5.62 -14.28
N GLY A 205 2.62 -4.32 -14.61
CA GLY A 205 2.20 -3.80 -15.91
C GLY A 205 3.03 -4.39 -17.06
N LYS A 206 4.36 -4.37 -16.94
CA LYS A 206 5.29 -4.97 -17.91
C LYS A 206 5.04 -6.47 -18.08
N ARG A 207 4.86 -7.21 -17.00
CA ARG A 207 4.55 -8.66 -17.05
C ARG A 207 3.21 -8.94 -17.75
N ARG A 208 2.19 -8.12 -17.52
CA ARG A 208 0.88 -8.27 -18.18
C ARG A 208 0.95 -7.93 -19.67
N GLU A 209 1.72 -6.92 -20.05
CA GLU A 209 1.96 -6.58 -21.47
C GLU A 209 2.79 -7.67 -22.16
N ALA A 210 3.83 -8.21 -21.50
CA ALA A 210 4.58 -9.36 -22.00
C ALA A 210 3.72 -10.63 -22.12
N ALA A 211 2.81 -10.88 -21.18
CA ALA A 211 1.85 -11.99 -21.27
C ALA A 211 0.83 -11.79 -22.41
N LYS A 212 0.44 -10.53 -22.69
CA LYS A 212 -0.41 -10.19 -23.84
C LYS A 212 0.33 -10.26 -25.17
N SER A 213 1.61 -9.91 -25.23
CA SER A 213 2.42 -10.07 -26.45
C SER A 213 2.77 -11.53 -26.74
N LYS A 214 2.76 -12.39 -25.70
CA LYS A 214 2.88 -13.85 -25.81
C LYS A 214 1.55 -14.57 -26.07
N LYS A 215 0.41 -13.86 -26.20
CA LYS A 215 -0.81 -14.50 -26.72
C LYS A 215 -0.54 -14.88 -28.18
N PRO A 216 -0.66 -16.16 -28.55
CA PRO A 216 -0.09 -16.66 -29.78
C PRO A 216 -1.05 -16.42 -30.96
N SER A 217 -1.14 -15.19 -31.44
CA SER A 217 -1.73 -14.95 -32.76
C SER A 217 -0.86 -15.59 -33.87
N GLY A 218 0.44 -15.76 -33.62
CA GLY A 218 1.39 -16.40 -34.54
C GLY A 218 1.41 -17.94 -34.50
N VAL A 219 1.26 -18.57 -33.32
CA VAL A 219 1.31 -20.05 -33.23
C VAL A 219 0.05 -20.68 -33.83
N ARG A 220 -1.11 -20.00 -33.76
CA ARG A 220 -2.34 -20.47 -34.40
C ARG A 220 -2.19 -20.61 -35.93
N LYS A 221 -1.43 -19.70 -36.55
CA LYS A 221 -1.17 -19.70 -38.01
C LYS A 221 -0.02 -20.63 -38.42
N ALA A 222 0.94 -20.87 -37.53
CA ALA A 222 2.05 -21.78 -37.78
C ALA A 222 1.67 -23.26 -37.56
N TYR A 223 0.78 -23.55 -36.61
CA TYR A 223 0.32 -24.91 -36.35
C TYR A 223 -0.64 -25.42 -37.43
N SER A 224 -1.54 -24.56 -37.94
CA SER A 224 -2.40 -24.93 -39.08
C SER A 224 -1.62 -25.15 -40.38
N ALA A 225 -0.53 -24.40 -40.59
CA ALA A 225 0.36 -24.58 -41.73
C ALA A 225 1.25 -25.85 -41.62
N ALA A 226 1.56 -26.31 -40.40
CA ALA A 226 2.41 -27.48 -40.16
C ALA A 226 1.65 -28.81 -40.12
N VAL A 227 0.37 -28.82 -39.74
CA VAL A 227 -0.45 -30.04 -39.63
C VAL A 227 -1.17 -30.39 -40.95
N GLY A 228 -1.17 -29.48 -41.94
CA GLY A 228 -1.70 -29.78 -43.28
C GLY A 228 -3.20 -30.10 -43.31
N ASP A 229 -3.94 -29.78 -42.24
CA ASP A 229 -5.39 -29.94 -42.21
C ASP A 229 -6.04 -28.67 -42.74
N HIS A 230 -6.39 -28.66 -44.02
CA HIS A 230 -7.18 -27.61 -44.66
C HIS A 230 -8.69 -27.78 -44.38
N SER A 231 -9.06 -28.41 -43.26
CA SER A 231 -10.45 -28.56 -42.89
C SER A 231 -11.07 -27.21 -42.58
N THR A 232 -12.18 -26.91 -43.23
CA THR A 232 -12.92 -25.66 -42.96
C THR A 232 -13.55 -25.71 -41.56
N GLU A 233 -13.85 -24.55 -40.97
CA GLU A 233 -14.49 -24.47 -39.64
C GLU A 233 -15.75 -25.35 -39.56
N ALA A 234 -16.56 -25.36 -40.63
CA ALA A 234 -17.75 -26.19 -40.74
C ALA A 234 -17.46 -27.71 -40.72
N GLU A 235 -16.36 -28.16 -41.33
CA GLU A 235 -15.95 -29.56 -41.31
C GLU A 235 -15.45 -29.98 -39.92
N GLN A 236 -14.77 -29.07 -39.20
CA GLN A 236 -14.36 -29.34 -37.82
C GLN A 236 -15.57 -29.41 -36.88
N GLU A 237 -16.58 -28.57 -37.09
CA GLU A 237 -17.85 -28.66 -36.35
C GLU A 237 -18.54 -30.00 -36.58
N GLU A 238 -18.59 -30.47 -37.83
CA GLU A 238 -19.24 -31.75 -38.14
C GLU A 238 -18.45 -32.93 -37.58
N LYS A 239 -17.12 -32.92 -37.69
CA LYS A 239 -16.25 -33.89 -37.02
C LYS A 239 -16.43 -33.88 -35.50
N LEU A 240 -16.71 -32.73 -34.89
CA LEU A 240 -16.99 -32.63 -33.45
C LEU A 240 -18.36 -33.23 -33.12
N ARG A 241 -19.40 -32.93 -33.91
CA ARG A 241 -20.74 -33.54 -33.75
C ARG A 241 -20.66 -35.05 -33.86
N GLU A 242 -19.90 -35.56 -34.83
CA GLU A 242 -19.71 -37.00 -35.03
C GLU A 242 -18.96 -37.63 -33.85
N ALA A 243 -17.90 -36.98 -33.36
CA ALA A 243 -17.17 -37.44 -32.18
C ALA A 243 -18.07 -37.48 -30.93
N LEU A 244 -18.93 -36.47 -30.72
CA LEU A 244 -19.87 -36.46 -29.60
C LEU A 244 -20.97 -37.54 -29.72
N ARG A 245 -21.32 -37.98 -30.93
CA ARG A 245 -22.28 -39.08 -31.14
C ARG A 245 -21.68 -40.46 -30.92
N THR A 246 -20.44 -40.64 -31.32
CA THR A 246 -19.82 -41.97 -31.46
C THR A 246 -18.86 -42.32 -30.33
N SER A 247 -18.34 -41.32 -29.61
CA SER A 247 -17.35 -41.55 -28.56
C SER A 247 -18.01 -42.18 -27.33
N PRO A 248 -17.38 -43.22 -26.74
CA PRO A 248 -17.87 -43.82 -25.51
C PRO A 248 -17.72 -42.84 -24.33
N THR A 249 -18.72 -42.81 -23.46
CA THR A 249 -18.64 -42.09 -22.19
C THR A 249 -17.68 -42.80 -21.23
N ASP A 250 -16.83 -42.05 -20.54
CA ASP A 250 -15.98 -42.56 -19.45
C ASP A 250 -16.85 -43.10 -18.27
N ARG A 251 -16.24 -43.78 -17.30
CA ARG A 251 -16.88 -44.31 -16.08
C ARG A 251 -17.67 -43.28 -15.26
N ARG A 252 -17.48 -41.99 -15.54
CA ARG A 252 -18.15 -40.85 -14.91
C ARG A 252 -19.19 -40.17 -15.81
N GLY A 253 -19.52 -40.76 -16.96
CA GLY A 253 -20.52 -40.23 -17.89
C GLY A 253 -20.04 -39.10 -18.81
N TYR A 254 -18.72 -38.87 -18.91
CA TYR A 254 -18.16 -37.79 -19.72
C TYR A 254 -17.58 -38.30 -21.05
N ILE A 255 -17.83 -37.56 -22.12
CA ILE A 255 -17.14 -37.64 -23.39
C ILE A 255 -15.93 -36.71 -23.33
N LYS A 256 -14.72 -37.26 -23.50
CA LYS A 256 -13.47 -36.48 -23.52
C LYS A 256 -13.04 -36.26 -24.96
N VAL A 257 -12.85 -35.00 -25.33
CA VAL A 257 -12.39 -34.59 -26.65
C VAL A 257 -11.10 -33.79 -26.51
N GLU A 258 -10.10 -34.11 -27.33
CA GLU A 258 -8.83 -33.40 -27.37
C GLU A 258 -8.97 -32.15 -28.27
N PRO A 259 -8.79 -30.93 -27.73
CA PRO A 259 -8.93 -29.69 -28.52
C PRO A 259 -7.97 -29.61 -29.69
N GLU A 260 -6.82 -30.30 -29.61
CA GLU A 260 -5.79 -30.32 -30.64
C GLU A 260 -6.28 -30.90 -31.98
N LYS A 261 -7.34 -31.72 -31.96
CA LYS A 261 -7.99 -32.28 -33.17
C LYS A 261 -8.94 -31.29 -33.86
N TYR A 262 -9.22 -30.15 -33.22
CA TYR A 262 -10.18 -29.14 -33.66
C TYR A 262 -9.58 -27.72 -33.50
N PRO A 263 -8.47 -27.41 -34.18
CA PRO A 263 -7.68 -26.21 -33.93
C PRO A 263 -8.42 -24.89 -34.18
N ASP A 264 -9.45 -24.90 -35.04
CA ASP A 264 -10.23 -23.71 -35.37
C ASP A 264 -11.45 -23.52 -34.46
N LEU A 265 -11.86 -24.56 -33.73
CA LEU A 265 -12.97 -24.47 -32.78
C LEU A 265 -12.53 -23.88 -31.44
N SER A 266 -13.26 -22.86 -30.99
CA SER A 266 -13.13 -22.36 -29.61
C SER A 266 -13.88 -23.26 -28.63
N GLN A 267 -13.47 -23.27 -27.37
CA GLN A 267 -14.20 -23.99 -26.30
C GLN A 267 -15.66 -23.52 -26.19
N HIS A 268 -15.92 -22.23 -26.43
CA HIS A 268 -17.28 -21.68 -26.46
C HIS A 268 -18.11 -22.25 -27.63
N ARG A 269 -17.51 -22.34 -28.83
CA ARG A 269 -18.18 -22.93 -30.00
C ARG A 269 -18.46 -24.42 -29.78
N ALA A 270 -17.48 -25.14 -29.22
CA ALA A 270 -17.63 -26.55 -28.86
C ALA A 270 -18.70 -26.77 -27.78
N ALA A 271 -18.79 -25.87 -26.78
CA ALA A 271 -19.84 -25.90 -25.76
C ALA A 271 -21.24 -25.69 -26.35
N ARG A 272 -21.38 -24.74 -27.28
CA ARG A 272 -22.64 -24.52 -28.02
C ARG A 272 -23.04 -25.73 -28.85
N ILE A 273 -22.09 -26.37 -29.55
CA ILE A 273 -22.37 -27.59 -30.33
C ILE A 273 -22.76 -28.75 -29.41
N ALA A 274 -22.12 -28.89 -28.26
CA ALA A 274 -22.51 -29.88 -27.27
C ALA A 274 -23.93 -29.63 -26.75
N TRP A 275 -24.31 -28.36 -26.50
CA TRP A 275 -25.65 -27.98 -26.08
C TRP A 275 -26.71 -28.29 -27.15
N GLU A 276 -26.43 -27.99 -28.42
CA GLU A 276 -27.28 -28.39 -29.56
C GLU A 276 -27.50 -29.91 -29.62
N MET A 277 -26.55 -30.68 -29.08
CA MET A 277 -26.56 -32.14 -29.01
C MET A 277 -27.12 -32.69 -27.68
N GLY A 278 -27.63 -31.83 -26.80
CA GLY A 278 -28.20 -32.23 -25.50
C GLY A 278 -27.18 -32.48 -24.39
N LEU A 279 -25.92 -32.09 -24.59
CA LEU A 279 -24.82 -32.24 -23.64
C LEU A 279 -24.40 -30.88 -23.07
N ARG A 280 -23.84 -30.87 -21.85
CA ARG A 280 -23.23 -29.68 -21.25
C ARG A 280 -21.72 -29.77 -21.30
N ALA A 281 -21.05 -28.63 -21.41
CA ALA A 281 -19.58 -28.55 -21.41
C ALA A 281 -19.04 -28.12 -20.04
N GLU A 282 -17.99 -28.81 -19.57
CA GLU A 282 -17.33 -28.50 -18.29
C GLU A 282 -16.37 -27.31 -18.44
N ALA A 283 -16.57 -26.29 -17.60
CA ALA A 283 -15.72 -25.10 -17.56
C ALA A 283 -14.32 -25.41 -17.06
N PHE A 284 -14.21 -26.37 -16.14
CA PHE A 284 -12.96 -26.85 -15.57
C PHE A 284 -12.47 -28.14 -16.25
N GLY A 285 -12.28 -28.10 -17.57
CA GLY A 285 -11.57 -29.15 -18.29
C GLY A 285 -10.14 -29.30 -17.74
N ASN A 286 -9.79 -30.49 -17.26
CA ASN A 286 -8.44 -30.79 -16.80
C ASN A 286 -7.45 -30.44 -17.93
N ARG A 287 -6.50 -29.52 -17.64
CA ARG A 287 -5.50 -28.92 -18.54
C ARG A 287 -5.18 -29.77 -19.79
N GLY A 288 -5.95 -29.61 -20.87
CA GLY A 288 -5.71 -30.27 -22.17
C GLY A 288 -6.86 -31.08 -22.77
N SER A 289 -8.03 -31.21 -22.12
CA SER A 289 -9.20 -31.90 -22.72
C SER A 289 -10.51 -31.16 -22.50
N TRP A 290 -11.39 -31.15 -23.51
CA TRP A 290 -12.80 -30.75 -23.37
C TRP A 290 -13.61 -31.93 -22.86
N ARG A 291 -14.55 -31.65 -21.95
CA ARG A 291 -15.43 -32.66 -21.35
C ARG A 291 -16.88 -32.27 -21.55
N PHE A 292 -17.64 -33.23 -22.06
CA PHE A 292 -19.05 -33.08 -22.32
C PHE A 292 -19.84 -34.18 -21.62
N GLY A 293 -20.97 -33.87 -21.03
CA GLY A 293 -21.83 -34.84 -20.34
C GLY A 293 -23.23 -34.27 -20.10
N GLU A 294 -24.20 -35.14 -19.81
CA GLU A 294 -25.59 -34.71 -19.54
C GLU A 294 -25.69 -33.87 -18.25
N THR A 295 -24.84 -34.18 -17.27
CA THR A 295 -24.69 -33.42 -16.02
C THR A 295 -23.22 -33.08 -15.82
N VAL A 296 -22.93 -31.83 -15.46
CA VAL A 296 -21.58 -31.28 -15.35
C VAL A 296 -21.47 -30.46 -14.08
N MET A 297 -20.32 -30.47 -13.43
CA MET A 297 -20.11 -29.77 -12.14
C MET A 297 -20.07 -28.25 -12.26
N GLU A 298 -19.54 -27.72 -13.36
CA GLU A 298 -19.49 -26.28 -13.66
C GLU A 298 -19.67 -26.08 -15.16
N GLU A 299 -20.73 -25.38 -15.56
CA GLU A 299 -21.11 -25.21 -16.97
C GLU A 299 -20.41 -24.00 -17.59
N VAL A 300 -19.89 -24.15 -18.81
CA VAL A 300 -19.40 -23.03 -19.61
C VAL A 300 -20.59 -22.21 -20.11
N PRO A 301 -20.65 -20.88 -19.87
CA PRO A 301 -21.65 -20.02 -20.50
C PRO A 301 -21.53 -20.11 -22.03
N TYR A 302 -22.66 -20.27 -22.73
CA TYR A 302 -22.71 -20.45 -24.19
C TYR A 302 -23.39 -19.29 -24.95
N ASP A 303 -23.66 -18.16 -24.26
CA ASP A 303 -24.21 -16.91 -24.81
C ASP A 303 -23.17 -16.07 -25.58
#